data_AF-A0A662GC62-F1
#
_entry.id   AF-A0A662GC62-F1
#
_cell.length_a   1.000
_cell.length_b   1.000
_cell.length_c   1.000
_cell.angle_alpha   90.00
_cell.angle_beta   90.00
_cell.angle_gamma   90.00
#
_symmetry.space_group_name_H-M   'P 1'
#
loop_
_entity.id
_entity.type
_entity.pdbx_description
1 polymer ?
#
loop_
_entity_poly.entity_id
_entity_poly.type
_entity_poly.pdbx_seq_one_letter_code
_entity_poly.pdbx_strand_id
1 'polypeptide(L)'
;MKAVKKGALIVHYISKKASIYRNKYAGYYVGLSRVSEECVTISREELIGKLKERVAWEEYEDFARSLMKDRKEFYYVELDEFKMFERPVGYREVVRDLGFKPPQRYISLLEENIVREILSRGFLDSSISYNPYLLQGLTRLSVNEYLSILGCIASKLIRRDSWNKEDVESLVSEACREIIGAEECVEYVKILNDLRCLGILRAGNPDSEEWRREIEGKVVSWLIERSRYICNNDLKRLGAIMIVTAISMRDSKCLRILRRLWANGEDALYKLVEELGSKVEASKDGLRKLLEKELQLIEHTHEISKDLASKGVAIILLPIESWGETS
;
A
#
# COMPACT_ATOMS: atom_id res chain seq x y z
N MET A 1 9.23 25.95 13.67
CA MET A 1 9.70 25.32 14.92
C MET A 1 8.59 24.76 15.80
N LYS A 2 7.42 25.41 15.91
CA LYS A 2 6.25 24.86 16.64
C LYS A 2 5.82 23.42 16.27
N ALA A 3 6.29 22.91 15.13
CA ALA A 3 6.01 21.58 14.59
C ALA A 3 6.97 20.47 15.03
N VAL A 4 8.16 20.80 15.55
CA VAL A 4 9.17 19.81 15.96
C VAL A 4 9.09 19.67 17.48
N LYS A 5 8.05 18.96 17.93
CA LYS A 5 7.77 18.66 19.33
C LYS A 5 8.17 17.23 19.65
N LYS A 6 8.29 16.89 20.93
CA LYS A 6 8.48 15.50 21.37
C LYS A 6 7.45 14.57 20.73
N GLY A 7 7.91 13.44 20.21
CA GLY A 7 7.12 12.44 19.50
C GLY A 7 6.85 12.71 18.02
N ALA A 8 7.21 13.89 17.50
CA ALA A 8 7.04 14.21 16.07
C ALA A 8 7.86 13.26 15.19
N LEU A 9 7.28 12.86 14.05
CA LEU A 9 7.93 12.02 13.05
C LEU A 9 8.77 12.87 12.10
N ILE A 10 10.03 12.50 11.90
CA ILE A 10 10.95 13.15 10.96
C ILE A 10 11.25 12.18 9.84
N VAL A 11 10.84 12.53 8.61
CA VAL A 11 11.23 11.79 7.40
C VAL A 11 12.53 12.40 6.86
N HIS A 12 13.55 11.57 6.69
CA HIS A 12 14.88 12.00 6.29
C HIS A 12 15.02 12.02 4.76
N TYR A 13 15.35 13.18 4.20
CA TYR A 13 15.63 13.38 2.79
C TYR A 13 17.07 13.80 2.57
N ILE A 14 17.79 13.09 1.69
CA ILE A 14 19.13 13.47 1.29
C ILE A 14 19.04 14.28 0.00
N SER A 15 19.41 15.56 0.09
CA SER A 15 19.30 16.48 -1.06
C SER A 15 20.19 16.05 -2.22
N LYS A 16 19.79 16.41 -3.45
CA LYS A 16 20.64 16.20 -4.63
C LYS A 16 21.99 16.90 -4.54
N LYS A 17 22.12 18.00 -3.77
CA LYS A 17 23.42 18.66 -3.56
C LYS A 17 24.41 17.77 -2.81
N ALA A 18 23.92 16.78 -2.06
CA ALA A 18 24.78 15.80 -1.41
C ALA A 18 25.45 14.83 -2.41
N SER A 19 25.09 14.85 -3.70
CA SER A 19 25.80 14.10 -4.74
C SER A 19 27.26 14.54 -4.90
N ILE A 20 27.58 15.79 -4.51
CA ILE A 20 28.95 16.33 -4.46
C ILE A 20 29.83 15.47 -3.53
N TYR A 21 29.23 14.87 -2.49
CA TYR A 21 29.90 13.96 -1.56
C TYR A 21 29.78 12.48 -1.97
N ARG A 22 29.44 12.19 -3.24
CA ARG A 22 29.20 10.84 -3.79
C ARG A 22 28.20 10.01 -2.98
N ASN A 23 27.25 10.66 -2.31
CA ASN A 23 26.25 9.96 -1.53
C ASN A 23 25.27 9.23 -2.45
N LYS A 24 25.25 7.88 -2.39
CA LYS A 24 24.39 7.02 -3.22
C LYS A 24 22.88 7.27 -3.04
N TYR A 25 22.50 7.92 -1.94
CA TYR A 25 21.12 8.25 -1.61
C TYR A 25 20.76 9.70 -1.95
N ALA A 26 21.61 10.44 -2.68
CA ALA A 26 21.31 11.79 -3.11
C ALA A 26 20.03 11.84 -3.98
N GLY A 27 19.04 12.62 -3.54
CA GLY A 27 17.73 12.71 -4.18
C GLY A 27 16.71 11.69 -3.67
N TYR A 28 16.95 11.03 -2.55
CA TYR A 28 16.05 10.03 -1.96
C TYR A 28 15.64 10.38 -0.53
N TYR A 29 14.43 9.98 -0.17
CA TYR A 29 14.02 9.79 1.22
C TYR A 29 14.58 8.44 1.69
N VAL A 30 15.21 8.41 2.88
CA VAL A 30 16.05 7.26 3.29
C VAL A 30 15.58 6.56 4.55
N GLY A 31 14.70 7.18 5.32
CA GLY A 31 14.25 6.63 6.59
C GLY A 31 13.44 7.64 7.38
N LEU A 32 13.13 7.25 8.61
CA LEU A 32 12.48 8.13 9.58
C LEU A 32 13.10 8.01 10.96
N SER A 33 12.88 9.04 11.76
CA SER A 33 13.15 9.05 13.20
C SER A 33 11.96 9.66 13.94
N ARG A 34 11.98 9.55 15.27
CA ARG A 34 11.12 10.35 16.14
C ARG A 34 11.95 11.39 16.88
N VAL A 35 11.27 12.48 17.24
CA VAL A 35 11.83 13.49 18.13
C VAL A 35 11.74 12.98 19.56
N SER A 36 12.88 12.71 20.17
CA SER A 36 12.98 12.13 21.52
C SER A 36 12.67 13.17 22.62
N GLU A 37 13.14 14.40 22.43
CA GLU A 37 13.05 15.48 23.41
C GLU A 37 12.59 16.80 22.78
N GLU A 38 12.08 17.72 23.60
CA GLU A 38 11.67 19.04 23.14
C GLU A 38 12.84 19.82 22.53
N CYS A 39 12.55 20.61 21.50
CA CYS A 39 13.54 21.43 20.82
C CYS A 39 14.07 22.51 21.77
N VAL A 40 15.39 22.54 21.96
CA VAL A 40 16.07 23.51 22.81
C VAL A 40 16.96 24.43 21.98
N THR A 41 17.20 25.65 22.49
CA THR A 41 18.23 26.54 21.94
C THR A 41 19.51 26.33 22.75
N ILE A 42 20.61 26.07 22.05
CA ILE A 42 21.94 25.86 22.66
C ILE A 42 22.98 26.77 22.01
N SER A 43 24.07 27.00 22.74
CA SER A 43 25.23 27.74 22.25
C SER A 43 26.03 26.94 21.20
N ARG A 44 26.89 27.63 20.46
CA ARG A 44 27.82 26.99 19.51
C ARG A 44 28.72 25.97 20.21
N GLU A 45 29.25 26.31 21.37
CA GLU A 45 30.17 25.50 22.15
C GLU A 45 29.48 24.21 22.63
N GLU A 46 28.25 24.32 23.14
CA GLU A 46 27.43 23.16 23.54
C GLU A 46 27.08 22.27 22.36
N LEU A 47 26.73 22.85 21.20
CA LEU A 47 26.45 22.09 19.98
C LEU A 47 27.68 21.28 19.53
N ILE A 48 28.86 21.89 19.55
CA ILE A 48 30.13 21.20 19.22
C ILE A 48 30.38 20.05 20.19
N GLY A 49 30.20 20.28 21.50
CA GLY A 49 30.33 19.23 22.51
C GLY A 49 29.40 18.05 22.22
N LYS A 50 28.10 18.31 21.99
CA LYS A 50 27.11 17.29 21.68
C LYS A 50 27.36 16.55 20.36
N LEU A 51 27.92 17.22 19.34
CA LEU A 51 28.27 16.58 18.06
C LEU A 51 29.48 15.66 18.20
N LYS A 52 30.51 16.07 18.96
CA LYS A 52 31.70 15.26 19.22
C LYS A 52 31.38 13.91 19.85
N GLU A 53 30.34 13.86 20.68
CA GLU A 53 29.88 12.63 21.33
C GLU A 53 29.10 11.70 20.41
N ARG A 54 28.58 12.20 19.29
CA ARG A 54 27.56 11.50 18.49
C ARG A 54 27.93 11.24 17.03
N VAL A 55 28.91 11.94 16.48
CA VAL A 55 29.37 11.72 15.10
C VAL A 55 30.87 11.48 15.07
N ALA A 56 31.36 10.87 13.98
CA ALA A 56 32.79 10.85 13.67
C ALA A 56 33.27 12.29 13.42
N TRP A 57 33.63 12.97 14.50
CA TRP A 57 33.82 14.41 14.51
C TRP A 57 34.94 14.83 13.56
N GLU A 58 36.01 14.07 13.51
CA GLU A 58 37.18 14.33 12.66
C GLU A 58 36.80 14.41 11.18
N GLU A 59 35.82 13.62 10.74
CA GLU A 59 35.32 13.62 9.36
C GLU A 59 34.27 14.72 9.10
N TYR A 60 33.62 15.22 10.16
CA TYR A 60 32.49 16.15 10.08
C TYR A 60 32.85 17.59 10.45
N GLU A 61 34.01 17.81 11.08
CA GLU A 61 34.42 19.07 11.70
C GLU A 61 34.41 20.24 10.72
N ASP A 62 35.04 20.07 9.55
CA ASP A 62 35.14 21.14 8.55
C ASP A 62 33.77 21.58 8.04
N PHE A 63 32.89 20.62 7.77
CA PHE A 63 31.51 20.90 7.37
C PHE A 63 30.75 21.61 8.50
N ALA A 64 30.86 21.09 9.73
CA ALA A 64 30.18 21.63 10.90
C ALA A 64 30.62 23.08 11.20
N ARG A 65 31.92 23.35 11.18
CA ARG A 65 32.48 24.71 11.39
C ARG A 65 32.06 25.67 10.29
N SER A 66 32.03 25.22 9.03
CA SER A 66 31.53 26.01 7.90
C SER A 66 30.06 26.40 8.09
N LEU A 67 29.21 25.45 8.50
CA LEU A 67 27.79 25.68 8.76
C LEU A 67 27.55 26.67 9.93
N MET A 68 28.42 26.64 10.95
CA MET A 68 28.26 27.42 12.17
C MET A 68 28.90 28.81 12.15
N LYS A 69 29.71 29.14 11.14
CA LYS A 69 30.64 30.29 11.09
C LYS A 69 30.07 31.60 11.64
N ASP A 70 28.85 31.95 11.26
CA ASP A 70 28.24 33.26 11.58
C ASP A 70 27.12 33.20 12.64
N ARG A 71 26.91 32.05 13.29
CA ARG A 71 25.79 31.86 14.25
C ARG A 71 26.27 31.53 15.66
N LYS A 72 25.67 32.20 16.66
CA LYS A 72 26.00 32.02 18.08
C LYS A 72 25.09 31.01 18.79
N GLU A 73 23.86 30.89 18.32
CA GLU A 73 22.83 30.02 18.90
C GLU A 73 22.23 29.11 17.82
N PHE A 74 21.83 27.92 18.25
CA PHE A 74 21.30 26.88 17.38
C PHE A 74 20.11 26.19 18.02
N TYR A 75 19.13 25.87 17.18
CA TYR A 75 18.07 24.96 17.57
C TYR A 75 18.60 23.53 17.50
N TYR A 76 18.40 22.80 18.58
CA TYR A 76 18.90 21.46 18.76
C TYR A 76 17.75 20.51 19.11
N VAL A 77 17.73 19.38 18.42
CA VAL A 77 16.69 18.36 18.51
C VAL A 77 17.38 17.00 18.55
N GLU A 78 17.05 16.21 19.57
CA GLU A 78 17.52 14.83 19.68
C GLU A 78 16.54 13.90 18.97
N LEU A 79 17.06 13.07 18.07
CA LEU A 79 16.27 12.09 17.34
C LEU A 79 16.63 10.68 17.81
N ASP A 80 15.61 9.84 17.94
CA ASP A 80 15.74 8.43 18.26
C ASP A 80 15.03 7.55 17.22
N GLU A 81 15.10 6.24 17.43
CA GLU A 81 14.39 5.22 16.64
C GLU A 81 14.60 5.37 15.13
N PHE A 82 15.82 5.72 14.70
CA PHE A 82 16.09 5.81 13.27
C PHE A 82 15.85 4.45 12.60
N LYS A 83 14.88 4.42 11.70
CA LYS A 83 14.57 3.28 10.85
C LYS A 83 14.87 3.65 9.41
N MET A 84 15.87 2.99 8.85
CA MET A 84 16.16 3.07 7.42
C MET A 84 15.03 2.43 6.63
N PHE A 85 14.67 3.04 5.50
CA PHE A 85 13.76 2.44 4.55
C PHE A 85 14.41 1.21 3.89
N GLU A 86 13.60 0.18 3.65
CA GLU A 86 14.00 -1.02 2.92
C GLU A 86 14.39 -0.66 1.49
N ARG A 87 13.63 0.26 0.87
CA ARG A 87 13.97 0.93 -0.39
C ARG A 87 13.95 2.46 -0.19
N PRO A 88 15.07 3.16 -0.47
CA PRO A 88 15.06 4.62 -0.53
C PRO A 88 14.03 5.10 -1.57
N VAL A 89 13.19 6.05 -1.18
CA VAL A 89 12.08 6.53 -2.02
C VAL A 89 12.56 7.72 -2.84
N GLY A 90 12.43 7.65 -4.17
CA GLY A 90 12.94 8.70 -5.05
C GLY A 90 12.12 9.98 -4.92
N TYR A 91 12.77 11.12 -4.72
CA TYR A 91 12.09 12.43 -4.64
C TYR A 91 11.19 12.70 -5.86
N ARG A 92 11.67 12.35 -7.06
CA ARG A 92 10.91 12.53 -8.31
C ARG A 92 9.72 11.60 -8.42
N GLU A 93 9.73 10.47 -7.70
CA GLU A 93 8.62 9.52 -7.69
C GLU A 93 7.48 10.15 -6.88
N VAL A 94 7.76 10.64 -5.67
CA VAL A 94 6.74 11.24 -4.80
C VAL A 94 6.21 12.57 -5.36
N VAL A 95 7.08 13.44 -5.88
CA VAL A 95 6.67 14.76 -6.42
C VAL A 95 5.84 14.64 -7.69
N ARG A 96 6.16 13.66 -8.56
CA ARG A 96 5.40 13.45 -9.80
C ARG A 96 4.02 12.89 -9.49
N ASP A 97 3.97 11.87 -8.63
CA ASP A 97 2.74 11.10 -8.41
C ASP A 97 1.73 11.86 -7.52
N LEU A 98 2.19 12.79 -6.66
CA LEU A 98 1.31 13.56 -5.78
C LEU A 98 1.17 15.03 -6.16
N GLY A 99 1.82 15.48 -7.24
CA GLY A 99 1.73 16.87 -7.73
C GLY A 99 2.21 17.94 -6.74
N PHE A 100 2.88 17.58 -5.63
CA PHE A 100 3.26 18.53 -4.59
C PHE A 100 4.65 19.13 -4.83
N LYS A 101 4.80 20.43 -4.53
CA LYS A 101 6.10 21.11 -4.53
C LYS A 101 6.63 21.18 -3.10
N PRO A 102 7.63 20.37 -2.69
CA PRO A 102 8.15 20.43 -1.34
C PRO A 102 8.84 21.77 -1.09
N PRO A 103 8.76 22.30 0.14
CA PRO A 103 9.37 23.58 0.45
C PRO A 103 10.90 23.47 0.45
N GLN A 104 11.58 24.47 -0.10
CA GLN A 104 13.05 24.58 -0.08
C GLN A 104 13.57 25.03 1.29
N ARG A 105 13.28 24.24 2.34
CA ARG A 105 13.71 24.51 3.72
C ARG A 105 14.37 23.28 4.29
N TYR A 106 15.21 23.50 5.30
CA TYR A 106 15.89 22.42 6.02
C TYR A 106 14.89 21.48 6.73
N ILE A 107 13.86 22.07 7.37
CA ILE A 107 12.72 21.35 7.94
C ILE A 107 11.44 21.93 7.35
N SER A 108 10.60 21.04 6.85
CA SER A 108 9.32 21.35 6.21
C SER A 108 8.24 20.47 6.82
N LEU A 109 7.07 21.06 7.07
CA LEU A 109 5.88 20.28 7.34
C LEU A 109 5.42 19.64 6.04
N LEU A 110 5.18 18.33 6.08
CA LEU A 110 4.56 17.59 4.99
C LEU A 110 3.10 17.30 5.38
N GLU A 111 2.23 17.29 4.39
CA GLU A 111 0.85 16.83 4.56
C GLU A 111 0.83 15.32 4.85
N GLU A 112 -0.17 14.87 5.60
CA GLU A 112 -0.25 13.49 6.08
C GLU A 112 -0.27 12.46 4.95
N ASN A 113 -1.00 12.74 3.87
CA ASN A 113 -1.04 11.92 2.64
C ASN A 113 0.36 11.73 2.03
N ILE A 114 1.17 12.80 1.96
CA ILE A 114 2.53 12.74 1.43
C ILE A 114 3.41 11.88 2.34
N VAL A 115 3.30 12.06 3.66
CA VAL A 115 4.04 11.25 4.62
C VAL A 115 3.65 9.77 4.48
N ARG A 116 2.35 9.46 4.47
CA ARG A 116 1.86 8.08 4.27
C ARG A 116 2.41 7.44 3.01
N GLU A 117 2.51 8.19 1.92
CA GLU A 117 3.03 7.66 0.64
C GLU A 117 4.55 7.44 0.66
N ILE A 118 5.31 8.31 1.32
CA ILE A 118 6.75 8.07 1.51
C ILE A 118 6.97 6.84 2.40
N LEU A 119 6.21 6.72 3.49
CA LEU A 119 6.32 5.58 4.40
C LEU A 119 5.88 4.28 3.72
N SER A 120 4.81 4.30 2.94
CA SER A 120 4.33 3.13 2.21
C SER A 120 5.39 2.63 1.23
N ARG A 121 6.02 3.52 0.46
CA ARG A 121 7.09 3.16 -0.47
C ARG A 121 8.40 2.77 0.22
N GLY A 122 8.67 3.36 1.38
CA GLY A 122 9.91 3.15 2.12
C GLY A 122 9.95 1.84 2.91
N PHE A 123 8.79 1.36 3.39
CA PHE A 123 8.69 0.14 4.21
C PHE A 123 7.92 -1.01 3.58
N LEU A 124 7.30 -0.82 2.41
CA LEU A 124 6.78 -1.94 1.63
C LEU A 124 7.67 -2.19 0.43
N ASP A 125 8.16 -3.42 0.37
CA ASP A 125 9.03 -3.91 -0.68
C ASP A 125 8.35 -3.76 -2.05
N SER A 126 8.76 -2.73 -2.79
CA SER A 126 8.26 -2.43 -4.13
C SER A 126 8.59 -3.52 -5.17
N SER A 127 9.37 -4.53 -4.79
CA SER A 127 9.67 -5.73 -5.59
C SER A 127 8.46 -6.65 -5.73
N ILE A 128 7.41 -6.50 -4.90
CA ILE A 128 6.12 -7.19 -5.08
C ILE A 128 5.34 -6.50 -6.22
N SER A 129 5.80 -6.71 -7.44
CA SER A 129 5.10 -6.39 -8.68
C SER A 129 4.47 -7.66 -9.26
N TYR A 130 3.24 -7.56 -9.80
CA TYR A 130 2.41 -8.64 -10.36
C TYR A 130 2.63 -10.06 -9.79
N ASN A 131 1.86 -10.40 -8.76
CA ASN A 131 2.02 -11.64 -8.02
C ASN A 131 0.70 -12.40 -7.96
N PRO A 132 0.65 -13.68 -8.37
CA PRO A 132 -0.58 -14.47 -8.36
C PRO A 132 -0.94 -15.06 -6.99
N TYR A 133 -0.09 -14.89 -5.98
CA TYR A 133 -0.25 -15.43 -4.62
C TYR A 133 -0.76 -14.41 -3.61
N LEU A 134 -0.68 -13.10 -3.88
CA LEU A 134 -0.91 -12.06 -2.88
C LEU A 134 -1.73 -10.89 -3.44
N LEU A 135 -2.55 -10.28 -2.59
CA LEU A 135 -3.35 -9.09 -2.90
C LEU A 135 -2.47 -7.83 -2.80
N GLN A 136 -2.09 -7.30 -3.96
CA GLN A 136 -1.12 -6.23 -4.08
C GLN A 136 -1.69 -4.86 -3.74
N GLY A 137 -3.01 -4.65 -3.85
CA GLY A 137 -3.66 -3.41 -3.44
C GLY A 137 -3.40 -3.10 -1.96
N LEU A 138 -3.32 -4.14 -1.11
CA LEU A 138 -3.01 -4.00 0.32
C LEU A 138 -1.60 -3.48 0.58
N THR A 139 -0.70 -3.48 -0.41
CA THR A 139 0.62 -2.87 -0.23
C THR A 139 0.51 -1.38 0.05
N ARG A 140 -0.47 -0.67 -0.52
CA ARG A 140 -0.61 0.78 -0.33
C ARG A 140 -1.90 1.20 0.36
N LEU A 141 -2.90 0.34 0.36
CA LEU A 141 -4.21 0.64 0.92
C LEU A 141 -4.32 0.11 2.36
N SER A 142 -5.14 0.79 3.15
CA SER A 142 -5.74 0.19 4.34
C SER A 142 -6.80 -0.84 3.94
N VAL A 143 -7.10 -1.79 4.83
CA VAL A 143 -8.18 -2.77 4.64
C VAL A 143 -9.51 -2.09 4.30
N ASN A 144 -9.81 -0.97 4.97
CA ASN A 144 -11.05 -0.22 4.77
C ASN A 144 -11.13 0.41 3.38
N GLU A 145 -10.06 1.03 2.91
CA GLU A 145 -9.99 1.61 1.56
C GLU A 145 -10.13 0.52 0.51
N TYR A 146 -9.39 -0.58 0.68
CA TYR A 146 -9.44 -1.74 -0.22
C TYR A 146 -10.86 -2.32 -0.35
N LEU A 147 -11.53 -2.57 0.78
CA LEU A 147 -12.91 -3.05 0.78
C LEU A 147 -13.87 -2.04 0.14
N SER A 148 -13.69 -0.75 0.38
CA SER A 148 -14.53 0.30 -0.22
C SER A 148 -14.36 0.37 -1.74
N ILE A 149 -13.13 0.23 -2.24
CA ILE A 149 -12.81 0.19 -3.67
C ILE A 149 -13.46 -1.03 -4.32
N LEU A 150 -13.28 -2.22 -3.73
CA LEU A 150 -13.93 -3.44 -4.22
C LEU A 150 -15.46 -3.27 -4.24
N GLY A 151 -16.04 -2.71 -3.18
CA GLY A 151 -17.46 -2.39 -3.13
C GLY A 151 -17.92 -1.43 -4.20
N CYS A 152 -17.18 -0.35 -4.46
CA CYS A 152 -17.50 0.60 -5.52
C CYS A 152 -17.53 -0.11 -6.88
N ILE A 153 -16.49 -0.90 -7.17
CA ILE A 153 -16.37 -1.70 -8.39
C ILE A 153 -17.57 -2.64 -8.52
N ALA A 154 -17.87 -3.44 -7.49
CA ALA A 154 -19.04 -4.32 -7.50
C ALA A 154 -20.35 -3.57 -7.76
N SER A 155 -20.57 -2.43 -7.09
CA SER A 155 -21.81 -1.66 -7.22
C SER A 155 -22.06 -1.19 -8.66
N LYS A 156 -20.97 -0.83 -9.36
CA LYS A 156 -21.01 -0.39 -10.76
C LYS A 156 -21.12 -1.58 -11.71
N LEU A 157 -20.35 -2.65 -11.48
CA LEU A 157 -20.45 -3.91 -12.24
C LEU A 157 -21.89 -4.46 -12.23
N ILE A 158 -22.58 -4.44 -11.08
CA ILE A 158 -23.96 -4.97 -10.95
C ILE A 158 -24.98 -4.26 -11.85
N ARG A 159 -24.72 -3.00 -12.22
CA ARG A 159 -25.65 -2.17 -13.00
C ARG A 159 -25.56 -2.39 -14.52
N ARG A 160 -24.59 -3.17 -15.00
CA ARG A 160 -24.36 -3.37 -16.43
C ARG A 160 -23.98 -4.82 -16.73
N ASP A 161 -24.68 -5.42 -17.69
CA ASP A 161 -24.57 -6.84 -18.00
C ASP A 161 -23.32 -7.21 -18.84
N SER A 162 -22.56 -6.24 -19.35
CA SER A 162 -21.36 -6.48 -20.15
C SER A 162 -20.35 -5.34 -20.05
N TRP A 163 -19.07 -5.71 -19.97
CA TRP A 163 -17.95 -4.78 -19.90
C TRP A 163 -16.89 -5.11 -20.95
N ASN A 164 -16.24 -4.09 -21.53
CA ASN A 164 -15.02 -4.24 -22.31
C ASN A 164 -13.79 -3.87 -21.44
N LYS A 165 -12.58 -4.06 -21.98
CA LYS A 165 -11.34 -3.80 -21.24
C LYS A 165 -11.23 -2.35 -20.76
N GLU A 166 -11.45 -1.40 -21.65
CA GLU A 166 -11.32 0.04 -21.38
C GLU A 166 -12.33 0.50 -20.33
N ASP A 167 -13.56 -0.03 -20.39
CA ASP A 167 -14.62 0.23 -19.42
C ASP A 167 -14.24 -0.30 -18.03
N VAL A 168 -13.60 -1.48 -17.94
CA VAL A 168 -13.13 -2.04 -16.65
C VAL A 168 -11.95 -1.24 -16.11
N GLU A 169 -10.97 -0.89 -16.95
CA GLU A 169 -9.82 -0.08 -16.52
C GLU A 169 -10.26 1.31 -16.04
N SER A 170 -11.19 1.94 -16.78
CA SER A 170 -11.81 3.21 -16.41
C SER A 170 -12.59 3.10 -15.09
N LEU A 171 -13.37 2.02 -14.92
CA LEU A 171 -14.12 1.75 -13.69
C LEU A 171 -13.19 1.62 -12.48
N VAL A 172 -12.13 0.83 -12.58
CA VAL A 172 -11.21 0.61 -11.46
C VAL A 172 -10.45 1.90 -11.15
N SER A 173 -10.00 2.62 -12.17
CA SER A 173 -9.37 3.93 -12.02
C SER A 173 -10.30 4.91 -11.31
N GLU A 174 -11.54 5.07 -11.78
CA GLU A 174 -12.55 5.93 -11.17
C GLU A 174 -12.85 5.54 -9.72
N ALA A 175 -13.06 4.26 -9.43
CA ALA A 175 -13.29 3.78 -8.07
C ALA A 175 -12.13 4.12 -7.13
N CYS A 176 -10.88 3.98 -7.60
CA CYS A 176 -9.73 4.37 -6.80
C CYS A 176 -9.64 5.88 -6.59
N ARG A 177 -9.94 6.69 -7.62
CA ARG A 177 -9.98 8.16 -7.51
C ARG A 177 -11.05 8.64 -6.53
N GLU A 178 -12.25 8.07 -6.59
CA GLU A 178 -13.37 8.40 -5.71
C GLU A 178 -13.05 8.12 -4.23
N ILE A 179 -12.33 7.03 -3.95
CA ILE A 179 -12.04 6.60 -2.57
C ILE A 179 -10.74 7.21 -2.02
N ILE A 180 -9.71 7.36 -2.85
CA ILE A 180 -8.36 7.77 -2.41
C ILE A 180 -8.12 9.28 -2.68
N GLY A 181 -8.82 9.88 -3.65
CA GLY A 181 -8.76 11.32 -3.93
C GLY A 181 -7.56 11.79 -4.77
N ALA A 182 -6.83 10.91 -5.45
CA ALA A 182 -5.68 11.25 -6.30
C ALA A 182 -6.05 11.21 -7.80
N GLU A 183 -5.62 12.19 -8.61
CA GLU A 183 -5.96 12.27 -10.04
C GLU A 183 -5.33 11.17 -10.91
N GLU A 184 -4.13 10.68 -10.53
CA GLU A 184 -3.45 9.54 -11.15
C GLU A 184 -3.27 8.42 -10.11
N CYS A 185 -4.11 7.40 -10.15
CA CYS A 185 -4.06 6.31 -9.20
C CYS A 185 -3.14 5.18 -9.70
N VAL A 186 -1.86 5.18 -9.33
CA VAL A 186 -0.92 4.08 -9.64
C VAL A 186 -1.42 2.72 -9.09
N GLU A 187 -2.32 2.75 -8.11
CA GLU A 187 -2.90 1.60 -7.44
C GLU A 187 -3.92 0.86 -8.32
N TYR A 188 -4.54 1.50 -9.32
CA TYR A 188 -5.59 0.86 -10.13
C TYR A 188 -5.08 -0.42 -10.82
N VAL A 189 -3.81 -0.43 -11.24
CA VAL A 189 -3.16 -1.59 -11.87
C VAL A 189 -3.04 -2.77 -10.90
N LYS A 190 -2.72 -2.49 -9.64
CA LYS A 190 -2.66 -3.51 -8.58
C LYS A 190 -4.05 -4.02 -8.23
N ILE A 191 -5.04 -3.14 -8.19
CA ILE A 191 -6.44 -3.55 -7.99
C ILE A 191 -6.93 -4.41 -9.15
N LEU A 192 -6.61 -4.06 -10.40
CA LEU A 192 -6.92 -4.90 -11.56
C LEU A 192 -6.29 -6.30 -11.44
N ASN A 193 -5.04 -6.39 -11.01
CA ASN A 193 -4.38 -7.67 -10.75
C ASN A 193 -5.10 -8.46 -9.64
N ASP A 194 -5.46 -7.79 -8.55
CA ASP A 194 -6.14 -8.43 -7.43
C ASP A 194 -7.52 -8.96 -7.82
N LEU A 195 -8.29 -8.19 -8.58
CA LEU A 195 -9.58 -8.64 -9.12
C LEU A 195 -9.43 -9.93 -9.95
N ARG A 196 -8.30 -10.11 -10.64
CA ARG A 196 -7.99 -11.35 -11.37
C ARG A 196 -7.57 -12.46 -10.43
N CYS A 197 -6.71 -12.17 -9.45
CA CYS A 197 -6.27 -13.13 -8.44
C CYS A 197 -7.45 -13.67 -7.60
N LEU A 198 -8.43 -12.81 -7.33
CA LEU A 198 -9.70 -13.15 -6.68
C LEU A 198 -10.69 -13.85 -7.63
N GLY A 199 -10.41 -13.90 -8.93
CA GLY A 199 -11.29 -14.50 -9.93
C GLY A 199 -12.62 -13.75 -10.14
N ILE A 200 -12.64 -12.45 -9.82
CA ILE A 200 -13.77 -11.53 -10.01
C ILE A 200 -13.88 -11.12 -11.49
N LEU A 201 -12.74 -10.88 -12.13
CA LEU A 201 -12.64 -10.67 -13.57
C LEU A 201 -12.24 -12.00 -14.25
N ARG A 202 -13.07 -12.49 -15.16
CA ARG A 202 -12.68 -13.57 -16.09
C ARG A 202 -11.97 -12.95 -17.26
N ALA A 203 -10.65 -13.01 -17.26
CA ALA A 203 -9.86 -12.72 -18.45
C ALA A 203 -8.45 -13.29 -18.26
N GLY A 204 -7.96 -14.07 -19.24
CA GLY A 204 -6.63 -14.69 -19.24
C GLY A 204 -5.47 -13.70 -19.04
N ASN A 205 -4.23 -14.18 -19.07
CA ASN A 205 -3.02 -13.36 -18.92
C ASN A 205 -3.06 -12.11 -19.85
N PRO A 206 -2.81 -10.87 -19.36
CA PRO A 206 -2.90 -9.66 -20.19
C PRO A 206 -1.95 -9.65 -21.39
N ASP A 207 -0.90 -10.47 -21.35
CA ASP A 207 0.09 -10.62 -22.42
C ASP A 207 -0.11 -11.87 -23.29
N SER A 208 -1.15 -12.68 -23.04
CA SER A 208 -1.43 -13.88 -23.83
C SER A 208 -2.20 -13.58 -25.13
N GLU A 209 -1.83 -14.26 -26.22
CA GLU A 209 -2.58 -14.23 -27.48
C GLU A 209 -4.05 -14.67 -27.34
N GLU A 210 -4.35 -15.51 -26.34
CA GLU A 210 -5.71 -15.94 -26.00
C GLU A 210 -6.64 -14.76 -25.69
N TRP A 211 -6.11 -13.68 -25.09
CA TRP A 211 -6.87 -12.46 -24.81
C TRP A 211 -7.23 -11.64 -26.06
N ARG A 212 -6.48 -11.81 -27.15
CA ARG A 212 -6.73 -11.08 -28.41
C ARG A 212 -7.70 -11.81 -29.33
N ARG A 213 -7.89 -13.12 -29.15
CA ARG A 213 -8.68 -13.97 -30.06
C ARG A 213 -10.07 -14.30 -29.55
N GLU A 214 -10.31 -14.28 -28.24
CA GLU A 214 -11.64 -14.49 -27.68
C GLU A 214 -12.06 -13.28 -26.84
N ILE A 215 -12.92 -12.45 -27.42
CA ILE A 215 -14.15 -11.88 -26.84
C ILE A 215 -14.69 -10.95 -27.93
N GLU A 216 -15.58 -11.48 -28.77
CA GLU A 216 -16.65 -10.66 -29.33
C GLU A 216 -17.53 -10.18 -28.16
N GLY A 217 -17.07 -9.11 -27.51
CA GLY A 217 -17.92 -8.08 -26.93
C GLY A 217 -18.52 -8.22 -25.53
N LYS A 218 -18.37 -9.30 -24.74
CA LYS A 218 -18.98 -9.34 -23.37
C LYS A 218 -18.15 -10.07 -22.31
N VAL A 219 -17.50 -9.31 -21.42
CA VAL A 219 -17.08 -9.81 -20.10
C VAL A 219 -18.28 -9.76 -19.16
N VAL A 220 -18.94 -10.90 -18.94
CA VAL A 220 -19.99 -11.04 -17.91
C VAL A 220 -19.31 -11.45 -16.60
N SER A 221 -19.20 -10.54 -15.64
CA SER A 221 -18.82 -10.92 -14.28
C SER A 221 -20.00 -11.63 -13.64
N TRP A 222 -19.92 -12.95 -13.56
CA TRP A 222 -20.98 -13.80 -13.03
C TRP A 222 -21.42 -13.45 -11.58
N LEU A 223 -20.64 -12.65 -10.85
CA LEU A 223 -21.03 -12.09 -9.54
C LEU A 223 -22.31 -11.23 -9.59
N ILE A 224 -22.67 -10.73 -10.77
CA ILE A 224 -23.74 -9.73 -10.97
C ILE A 224 -25.16 -10.33 -10.90
N GLU A 225 -25.36 -11.59 -11.30
CA GLU A 225 -26.73 -12.12 -11.49
C GLU A 225 -27.54 -12.30 -10.20
N ARG A 226 -26.89 -12.38 -9.03
CA ARG A 226 -27.59 -12.61 -7.74
C ARG A 226 -27.32 -11.58 -6.64
N SER A 227 -26.38 -10.68 -6.84
CA SER A 227 -26.04 -9.63 -5.86
C SER A 227 -26.94 -8.38 -5.94
N ARG A 228 -27.88 -8.32 -6.90
CA ARG A 228 -28.87 -7.22 -7.05
C ARG A 228 -29.71 -6.95 -5.80
N TYR A 229 -29.80 -7.91 -4.87
CA TYR A 229 -30.61 -7.80 -3.64
C TYR A 229 -29.83 -7.29 -2.42
N ILE A 230 -28.52 -7.04 -2.54
CA ILE A 230 -27.70 -6.47 -1.46
C ILE A 230 -27.23 -5.07 -1.87
N CYS A 231 -28.17 -4.20 -2.21
CA CYS A 231 -27.91 -2.76 -2.35
C CYS A 231 -28.19 -2.05 -1.02
N ASN A 232 -27.24 -2.15 -0.09
CA ASN A 232 -27.05 -1.06 0.87
C ASN A 232 -25.99 -0.12 0.28
N ASN A 233 -26.11 1.19 0.51
CA ASN A 233 -25.12 2.22 0.13
C ASN A 233 -23.76 2.06 0.84
N ASP A 234 -23.47 0.90 1.42
CA ASP A 234 -22.30 0.59 2.23
C ASP A 234 -21.29 -0.20 1.39
N LEU A 235 -20.37 0.53 0.77
CA LEU A 235 -19.36 -0.04 -0.13
C LEU A 235 -18.46 -1.05 0.60
N LYS A 236 -18.12 -0.82 1.87
CA LYS A 236 -17.25 -1.73 2.63
C LYS A 236 -17.87 -3.11 2.75
N ARG A 237 -19.17 -3.16 3.10
CA ARG A 237 -19.91 -4.42 3.17
C ARG A 237 -19.95 -5.13 1.82
N LEU A 238 -20.16 -4.39 0.74
CA LEU A 238 -20.18 -4.95 -0.59
C LEU A 238 -18.82 -5.55 -0.99
N GLY A 239 -17.72 -4.87 -0.67
CA GLY A 239 -16.37 -5.41 -0.87
C GLY A 239 -16.09 -6.65 -0.03
N ALA A 240 -16.55 -6.70 1.22
CA ALA A 240 -16.40 -7.88 2.08
C ALA A 240 -17.14 -9.09 1.50
N ILE A 241 -18.36 -8.87 1.01
CA ILE A 241 -19.14 -9.90 0.32
C ILE A 241 -18.37 -10.45 -0.88
N MET A 242 -17.74 -9.59 -1.70
CA MET A 242 -16.92 -10.05 -2.83
C MET A 242 -15.78 -10.98 -2.38
N ILE A 243 -15.07 -10.64 -1.29
CA ILE A 243 -13.96 -11.44 -0.78
C ILE A 243 -14.45 -12.80 -0.27
N VAL A 244 -15.52 -12.84 0.54
CA VAL A 244 -16.12 -14.12 1.00
C VAL A 244 -16.51 -14.99 -0.18
N THR A 245 -17.11 -14.38 -1.21
CA THR A 245 -17.52 -15.09 -2.43
C THR A 245 -16.31 -15.71 -3.13
N ALA A 246 -15.27 -14.91 -3.36
CA ALA A 246 -14.06 -15.33 -4.04
C ALA A 246 -13.41 -16.51 -3.31
N ILE A 247 -13.26 -16.41 -1.98
CA ILE A 247 -12.68 -17.46 -1.13
C ILE A 247 -13.50 -18.75 -1.19
N SER A 248 -14.83 -18.65 -1.25
CA SER A 248 -15.70 -19.83 -1.23
C SER A 248 -15.74 -20.55 -2.59
N MET A 249 -15.53 -19.83 -3.70
CA MET A 249 -15.96 -20.32 -5.02
C MET A 249 -14.85 -20.46 -6.07
N ARG A 250 -13.66 -19.90 -5.84
CA ARG A 250 -12.59 -19.85 -6.85
C ARG A 250 -11.34 -20.51 -6.32
N ASP A 251 -10.62 -21.25 -7.17
CA ASP A 251 -9.36 -21.84 -6.77
C ASP A 251 -8.21 -21.17 -7.52
N SER A 252 -7.60 -20.18 -6.87
CA SER A 252 -6.39 -19.53 -7.33
C SER A 252 -5.28 -19.68 -6.29
N LYS A 253 -4.04 -19.46 -6.71
CA LYS A 253 -2.89 -19.44 -5.80
C LYS A 253 -3.12 -18.48 -4.63
N CYS A 254 -3.55 -17.26 -4.91
CA CYS A 254 -3.92 -16.27 -3.89
C CYS A 254 -5.04 -16.75 -2.97
N LEU A 255 -6.13 -17.29 -3.52
CA LEU A 255 -7.25 -17.73 -2.71
C LEU A 255 -6.91 -18.92 -1.81
N ARG A 256 -5.97 -19.79 -2.20
CA ARG A 256 -5.45 -20.84 -1.31
C ARG A 256 -4.68 -20.26 -0.13
N ILE A 257 -3.92 -19.17 -0.31
CA ILE A 257 -3.25 -18.45 0.78
C ILE A 257 -4.30 -17.84 1.72
N LEU A 258 -5.26 -17.09 1.16
CA LEU A 258 -6.35 -16.47 1.93
C LEU A 258 -7.18 -17.49 2.71
N ARG A 259 -7.50 -18.66 2.12
CA ARG A 259 -8.19 -19.76 2.82
C ARG A 259 -7.38 -20.31 4.00
N ARG A 260 -6.06 -20.43 3.85
CA ARG A 260 -5.20 -20.92 4.92
C ARG A 260 -5.13 -19.94 6.07
N LEU A 261 -5.02 -18.64 5.77
CA LEU A 261 -5.11 -17.57 6.76
C LEU A 261 -6.49 -17.57 7.43
N TRP A 262 -7.57 -17.72 6.65
CA TRP A 262 -8.94 -17.83 7.18
C TRP A 262 -9.11 -19.00 8.14
N ALA A 263 -8.55 -20.17 7.80
CA ALA A 263 -8.73 -21.39 8.59
C ALA A 263 -7.85 -21.45 9.85
N ASN A 264 -6.62 -20.92 9.79
CA ASN A 264 -5.63 -21.13 10.86
C ASN A 264 -5.05 -19.82 11.44
N GLY A 265 -5.50 -18.65 10.99
CA GLY A 265 -5.07 -17.35 11.50
C GLY A 265 -3.55 -17.18 11.51
N GLU A 266 -3.02 -16.72 12.65
CA GLU A 266 -1.58 -16.49 12.87
C GLU A 266 -0.71 -17.75 12.69
N ASP A 267 -1.24 -18.95 12.97
CA ASP A 267 -0.48 -20.21 12.82
C ASP A 267 -0.12 -20.51 11.36
N ALA A 268 -0.95 -20.06 10.41
CA ALA A 268 -0.64 -20.16 8.99
C ALA A 268 0.43 -19.15 8.56
N LEU A 269 0.50 -17.98 9.21
CA LEU A 269 1.31 -16.85 8.77
C LEU A 269 2.80 -17.20 8.71
N TYR A 270 3.34 -17.75 9.81
CA TYR A 270 4.75 -18.13 9.87
C TYR A 270 5.13 -19.17 8.81
N LYS A 271 4.27 -20.18 8.60
CA LYS A 271 4.49 -21.22 7.58
C LYS A 271 4.43 -20.64 6.18
N LEU A 272 3.48 -19.74 5.93
CA LEU A 272 3.30 -19.07 4.65
C LEU A 272 4.49 -18.17 4.28
N VAL A 273 5.06 -17.44 5.24
CA VAL A 273 6.28 -16.64 4.99
C VAL A 273 7.43 -17.51 4.51
N GLU A 274 7.67 -18.65 5.15
CA GLU A 274 8.73 -19.58 4.74
C GLU A 274 8.44 -20.22 3.38
N GLU A 275 7.20 -20.65 3.13
CA GLU A 275 6.81 -21.26 1.86
C GLU A 275 6.85 -20.31 0.66
N LEU A 276 6.49 -19.03 0.88
CA LEU A 276 6.44 -18.01 -0.16
C LEU A 276 7.79 -17.33 -0.38
N GLY A 277 8.70 -17.36 0.59
CA GLY A 277 10.02 -16.73 0.48
C GLY A 277 10.88 -17.24 -0.69
N SER A 278 10.55 -18.40 -1.27
CA SER A 278 11.19 -18.92 -2.48
C SER A 278 10.42 -18.66 -3.78
N LYS A 279 9.17 -18.19 -3.68
CA LYS A 279 8.21 -18.06 -4.80
C LYS A 279 7.90 -16.61 -5.17
N VAL A 280 8.26 -15.68 -4.29
CA VAL A 280 7.99 -14.26 -4.42
C VAL A 280 9.29 -13.52 -4.27
N GLU A 281 9.58 -12.63 -5.22
CA GLU A 281 10.68 -11.70 -5.13
C GLU A 281 10.32 -10.61 -4.11
N ALA A 282 10.48 -10.92 -2.82
CA ALA A 282 10.28 -10.01 -1.71
C ALA A 282 11.08 -10.45 -0.50
N SER A 283 11.45 -9.50 0.35
CA SER A 283 12.05 -9.81 1.64
C SER A 283 11.08 -10.61 2.53
N LYS A 284 11.60 -11.48 3.41
CA LYS A 284 10.77 -12.22 4.37
C LYS A 284 9.95 -11.29 5.26
N ASP A 285 10.52 -10.14 5.63
CA ASP A 285 9.84 -9.13 6.44
C ASP A 285 8.72 -8.43 5.65
N GLY A 286 8.97 -8.09 4.39
CA GLY A 286 7.96 -7.55 3.48
C GLY A 286 6.80 -8.52 3.23
N LEU A 287 7.09 -9.81 3.04
CA LEU A 287 6.09 -10.87 2.92
C LEU A 287 5.25 -10.99 4.19
N ARG A 288 5.91 -10.98 5.36
CA ARG A 288 5.23 -11.04 6.65
C ARG A 288 4.23 -9.90 6.80
N LYS A 289 4.67 -8.65 6.60
CA LYS A 289 3.81 -7.45 6.69
C LYS A 289 2.61 -7.52 5.76
N LEU A 290 2.79 -8.03 4.54
CA LEU A 290 1.70 -8.16 3.57
C LEU A 290 0.71 -9.25 3.98
N LEU A 291 1.20 -10.40 4.45
CA LEU A 291 0.34 -11.49 4.96
C LEU A 291 -0.41 -11.07 6.24
N GLU A 292 0.20 -10.27 7.11
CA GLU A 292 -0.48 -9.67 8.28
C GLU A 292 -1.66 -8.80 7.83
N LYS A 293 -1.51 -8.00 6.77
CA LYS A 293 -2.61 -7.22 6.19
C LYS A 293 -3.69 -8.10 5.55
N GLU A 294 -3.31 -9.18 4.87
CA GLU A 294 -4.28 -10.15 4.33
C GLU A 294 -5.07 -10.83 5.46
N LEU A 295 -4.42 -11.19 6.56
CA LEU A 295 -5.10 -11.73 7.74
C LEU A 295 -6.11 -10.72 8.31
N GLN A 296 -5.72 -9.46 8.48
CA GLN A 296 -6.63 -8.40 8.93
C GLN A 296 -7.82 -8.21 7.99
N LEU A 297 -7.60 -8.27 6.66
CA LEU A 297 -8.68 -8.21 5.67
C LEU A 297 -9.69 -9.34 5.88
N ILE A 298 -9.20 -10.55 6.12
CA ILE A 298 -9.99 -11.75 6.31
C ILE A 298 -10.83 -11.68 7.59
N GLU A 299 -10.22 -11.28 8.70
CA GLU A 299 -10.90 -11.11 9.98
C GLU A 299 -12.04 -10.09 9.88
N HIS A 300 -11.76 -8.92 9.31
CA HIS A 300 -12.76 -7.86 9.13
C HIS A 300 -13.90 -8.30 8.20
N THR A 301 -13.57 -9.06 7.16
CA THR A 301 -14.55 -9.64 6.23
C THR A 301 -15.45 -10.67 6.93
N HIS A 302 -14.87 -11.51 7.80
CA HIS A 302 -15.60 -12.51 8.57
C HIS A 302 -16.56 -11.87 9.58
N GLU A 303 -16.14 -10.81 10.26
CA GLU A 303 -16.99 -10.04 11.16
C GLU A 303 -18.21 -9.45 10.44
N ILE A 304 -17.99 -8.83 9.27
CA ILE A 304 -19.07 -8.29 8.44
C ILE A 304 -20.04 -9.39 8.01
N SER A 305 -19.52 -10.56 7.62
CA SER A 305 -20.33 -11.72 7.23
C SER A 305 -21.22 -12.22 8.39
N LYS A 306 -20.67 -12.32 9.60
CA LYS A 306 -21.43 -12.70 10.81
C LYS A 306 -22.53 -11.68 11.14
N ASP A 307 -22.21 -10.38 11.07
CA ASP A 307 -23.18 -9.30 11.28
C ASP A 307 -24.37 -9.43 10.32
N LEU A 308 -24.10 -9.66 9.04
CA LEU A 308 -25.14 -9.84 8.02
C LEU A 308 -26.02 -11.08 8.28
N ALA A 309 -25.41 -12.21 8.63
CA ALA A 309 -26.14 -13.43 8.99
C ALA A 309 -27.06 -13.22 10.20
N SER A 310 -26.59 -12.49 11.22
CA SER A 310 -27.37 -12.17 12.43
C SER A 310 -28.58 -11.29 12.15
N LYS A 311 -28.56 -10.51 11.06
CA LYS A 311 -29.65 -9.64 10.62
C LYS A 311 -30.67 -10.33 9.72
N GLY A 312 -30.56 -11.65 9.55
CA GLY A 312 -31.44 -12.42 8.65
C GLY A 312 -31.23 -12.09 7.18
N VAL A 313 -30.13 -11.40 6.83
CA VAL A 313 -29.76 -11.18 5.44
C VAL A 313 -29.15 -12.48 4.94
N ALA A 314 -29.93 -13.26 4.20
CA ALA A 314 -29.45 -14.47 3.56
C ALA A 314 -28.44 -14.10 2.47
N ILE A 315 -27.15 -14.24 2.78
CA ILE A 315 -26.09 -14.15 1.78
C ILE A 315 -26.07 -15.49 1.02
N ILE A 316 -26.94 -15.61 0.01
CA ILE A 316 -26.91 -16.74 -0.92
C ILE A 316 -26.04 -16.33 -2.10
N LEU A 317 -24.76 -16.70 -2.05
CA LEU A 317 -23.85 -16.57 -3.17
C LEU A 317 -23.71 -17.95 -3.80
N LEU A 318 -24.42 -18.15 -4.90
CA LEU A 318 -24.44 -19.43 -5.60
C LEU A 318 -23.20 -19.58 -6.48
N PRO A 319 -22.66 -20.81 -6.58
CA PRO A 319 -21.45 -21.12 -7.33
C PRO A 319 -21.58 -20.75 -8.80
N ILE A 320 -20.45 -20.42 -9.42
CA ILE A 320 -20.33 -20.22 -10.86
C ILE A 320 -19.35 -21.26 -11.35
N GLU A 321 -19.89 -22.34 -11.89
CA GLU A 321 -19.11 -23.42 -12.45
C GLU A 321 -18.40 -22.99 -13.73
N SER A 322 -17.29 -23.68 -13.98
CA SER A 322 -16.50 -23.66 -15.20
C SER A 322 -17.37 -23.95 -16.43
N TRP A 323 -17.07 -23.27 -17.53
CA TRP A 323 -17.33 -23.88 -18.84
C TRP A 323 -16.43 -25.11 -18.94
N GLY A 324 -17.05 -26.29 -18.85
CA GLY A 324 -16.48 -27.55 -19.28
C GLY A 324 -17.52 -28.17 -20.19
N GLU A 325 -17.20 -28.32 -21.47
CA GLU A 325 -17.94 -29.20 -22.36
C GLU A 325 -17.95 -30.62 -21.76
N THR A 326 -19.15 -31.15 -21.54
CA THR A 326 -19.52 -32.56 -21.56
C THR A 326 -21.06 -32.55 -21.70
N SER A 327 -21.71 -33.00 -22.76
CA SER A 327 -21.40 -33.96 -23.83
C SER A 327 -22.16 -33.57 -25.11
#